data_AF-A0A542CXU2-F1
#
_entry.id   AF-A0A542CXU2-F1
#
_cell.length_a   1.000
_cell.length_b   1.000
_cell.length_c   1.000
_cell.angle_alpha   90.00
_cell.angle_beta   90.00
_cell.angle_gamma   90.00
#
_symmetry.space_group_name_H-M   'P 1'
#
loop_
_entity.id
_entity.type
_entity.pdbx_description
1 polymer ?
#
loop_
_entity_poly.entity_id
_entity_poly.type
_entity_poly.pdbx_seq_one_letter_code
_entity_poly.pdbx_strand_id
1 'polypeptide(L)'
;MYHLAMEERQDNLDECLELFSGLPLQNSERELRLVTFCERYKTNILSVMPWVASEFAAYSGFENLFKLLHSYGGRKIYLPKELSKFCHLYGVDIPQHSYHKLYKKADSSGYLDVPSTWGVFIAIRRAAMQIAMKENIPAKLLTQTFGVTMRNIRLIKSRNSCL
;
A
#
# COMPACT_ATOMS: atom_id res chain seq x y z
N MET A 1 -13.52 7.59 -29.09
CA MET A 1 -12.77 8.12 -27.93
C MET A 1 -13.55 7.93 -26.61
N TYR A 2 -14.85 8.26 -26.54
CA TYR A 2 -15.68 8.03 -25.33
C TYR A 2 -15.86 6.55 -24.94
N HIS A 3 -16.03 5.63 -25.91
CA HIS A 3 -16.19 4.19 -25.61
C HIS A 3 -14.93 3.57 -25.00
N LEU A 4 -13.75 3.85 -25.56
CA LEU A 4 -12.46 3.37 -25.05
C LEU A 4 -12.20 3.81 -23.60
N ALA A 5 -12.55 5.07 -23.27
CA ALA A 5 -12.40 5.60 -21.91
C ALA A 5 -13.41 5.03 -20.91
N MET A 6 -14.51 4.42 -21.37
CA MET A 6 -15.47 3.72 -20.51
C MET A 6 -15.03 2.27 -20.27
N GLU A 7 -14.53 1.60 -21.30
CA GLU A 7 -13.95 0.24 -21.21
C GLU A 7 -12.74 0.23 -20.25
N GLU A 8 -11.80 1.16 -20.41
CA GLU A 8 -10.62 1.27 -19.54
C GLU A 8 -10.98 1.53 -18.06
N ARG A 9 -12.07 2.28 -17.80
CA ARG A 9 -12.58 2.50 -16.44
C ARG A 9 -13.21 1.25 -15.84
N GLN A 10 -13.94 0.49 -16.65
CA GLN A 10 -14.57 -0.75 -16.22
C GLN A 10 -13.50 -1.80 -15.91
N ASP A 11 -12.50 -1.95 -16.77
CA ASP A 11 -11.37 -2.87 -16.57
C ASP A 11 -10.58 -2.54 -15.30
N ASN A 12 -10.33 -1.25 -15.03
CA ASN A 12 -9.68 -0.81 -13.79
C ASN A 12 -10.51 -1.13 -12.53
N LEU A 13 -11.84 -1.07 -12.64
CA LEU A 13 -12.76 -1.40 -11.54
C LEU A 13 -12.81 -2.89 -11.26
N ASP A 14 -12.83 -3.70 -12.31
CA ASP A 14 -12.83 -5.16 -12.22
C ASP A 14 -11.49 -5.66 -11.67
N GLU A 15 -10.37 -5.06 -12.11
CA GLU A 15 -9.06 -5.26 -11.48
C GLU A 15 -9.10 -4.94 -9.98
N CYS A 16 -9.66 -3.79 -9.59
CA CYS A 16 -9.79 -3.43 -8.18
C CYS A 16 -10.68 -4.39 -7.39
N LEU A 17 -11.78 -4.88 -7.96
CA LEU A 17 -12.68 -5.81 -7.29
C LEU A 17 -11.95 -7.11 -6.93
N GLU A 18 -11.18 -7.65 -7.87
CA GLU A 18 -10.37 -8.85 -7.66
C GLU A 18 -9.29 -8.61 -6.61
N LEU A 19 -8.52 -7.51 -6.74
CA LEU A 19 -7.41 -7.16 -5.84
C LEU A 19 -7.87 -6.95 -4.39
N PHE A 20 -9.04 -6.35 -4.19
CA PHE A 20 -9.51 -5.91 -2.86
C PHE A 20 -10.61 -6.81 -2.25
N SER A 21 -10.87 -7.97 -2.85
CA SER A 21 -11.74 -9.02 -2.33
C SER A 21 -11.25 -9.68 -1.03
N GLY A 22 -9.99 -9.45 -0.65
CA GLY A 22 -9.38 -9.92 0.59
C GLY A 22 -7.86 -9.76 0.55
N LEU A 23 -7.18 -10.03 1.67
CA LEU A 23 -5.72 -9.99 1.69
C LEU A 23 -5.17 -11.08 0.74
N PRO A 24 -4.29 -10.76 -0.21
CA PRO A 24 -3.67 -11.79 -1.06
C PRO A 24 -2.81 -12.74 -0.24
N LEU A 25 -2.77 -14.00 -0.67
CA LEU A 25 -1.82 -14.97 -0.14
C LEU A 25 -0.41 -14.62 -0.61
N GLN A 26 0.59 -14.90 0.22
CA GLN A 26 1.99 -14.71 -0.12
C GLN A 26 2.36 -15.48 -1.41
N ASN A 27 3.10 -14.84 -2.31
CA ASN A 27 3.54 -15.36 -3.60
C ASN A 27 2.40 -15.77 -4.55
N SER A 28 1.18 -15.28 -4.32
CA SER A 28 0.07 -15.50 -5.24
C SER A 28 0.11 -14.54 -6.44
N GLU A 29 -0.52 -14.94 -7.54
CA GLU A 29 -0.72 -14.05 -8.71
C GLU A 29 -1.42 -12.73 -8.31
N ARG A 30 -2.38 -12.80 -7.37
CA ARG A 30 -3.06 -11.61 -6.85
C ARG A 30 -2.12 -10.67 -6.11
N GLU A 31 -1.15 -11.20 -5.38
CA GLU A 31 -0.12 -10.38 -4.75
C GLU A 31 0.75 -9.68 -5.80
N LEU A 32 1.17 -10.39 -6.85
CA LEU A 32 1.97 -9.80 -7.92
C LEU A 32 1.20 -8.67 -8.64
N ARG A 33 -0.09 -8.87 -8.89
CA ARG A 33 -0.97 -7.81 -9.44
C ARG A 33 -1.13 -6.65 -8.46
N LEU A 34 -1.23 -6.91 -7.16
CA LEU A 34 -1.28 -5.86 -6.14
C LEU A 34 0.01 -5.04 -6.10
N VAL A 35 1.18 -5.69 -6.19
CA VAL A 35 2.49 -5.03 -6.29
C VAL A 35 2.55 -4.14 -7.53
N THR A 36 2.11 -4.67 -8.69
CA THR A 36 2.06 -3.93 -9.96
C THR A 36 1.15 -2.72 -9.87
N PHE A 37 -0.03 -2.87 -9.26
CA PHE A 37 -0.94 -1.77 -8.96
C PHE A 37 -0.27 -0.70 -8.09
N CYS A 38 0.45 -1.11 -7.05
CA CYS A 38 1.13 -0.19 -6.15
C CYS A 38 2.25 0.60 -6.84
N GLU A 39 3.04 -0.04 -7.70
CA GLU A 39 4.06 0.67 -8.49
C GLU A 39 3.43 1.61 -9.53
N ARG A 40 2.31 1.22 -10.16
CA ARG A 40 1.56 2.09 -11.11
C ARG A 40 1.09 3.37 -10.43
N TYR A 41 0.56 3.27 -9.21
CA TYR A 41 0.02 4.40 -8.44
C TYR A 41 0.91 4.84 -7.27
N LYS A 42 2.22 4.66 -7.41
CA LYS A 42 3.21 4.79 -6.33
C LYS A 42 3.02 6.02 -5.44
N THR A 43 2.93 7.20 -6.04
CA THR A 43 2.76 8.47 -5.29
C THR A 43 1.50 8.48 -4.43
N ASN A 44 0.37 8.00 -4.96
CA ASN A 44 -0.90 7.94 -4.24
C ASN A 44 -0.85 6.93 -3.09
N ILE A 45 -0.14 5.82 -3.28
CA ILE A 45 -0.04 4.75 -2.28
C ILE A 45 0.91 5.17 -1.16
N LEU A 46 2.10 5.70 -1.49
CA LEU A 46 3.09 6.13 -0.50
C LEU A 46 2.55 7.23 0.43
N SER A 47 1.64 8.09 -0.04
CA SER A 47 1.09 9.19 0.76
C SER A 47 0.07 8.77 1.82
N VAL A 48 -0.51 7.57 1.72
CA VAL A 48 -1.56 7.09 2.65
C VAL A 48 -1.10 5.97 3.56
N MET A 49 0.00 5.31 3.25
CA MET A 49 0.52 4.19 4.03
C MET A 49 1.14 4.68 5.36
N PRO A 50 1.22 3.80 6.38
CA PRO A 50 2.03 4.06 7.55
C PRO A 50 3.47 4.40 7.14
N TRP A 51 4.07 5.38 7.80
CA TRP A 51 5.35 5.96 7.38
C TRP A 51 6.43 4.89 7.14
N VAL A 52 6.53 3.87 8.02
CA VAL A 52 7.50 2.77 7.89
C VAL A 52 7.32 2.04 6.56
N ALA A 53 6.09 1.67 6.22
CA ALA A 53 5.78 0.99 4.96
C ALA A 53 6.07 1.90 3.76
N SER A 54 5.75 3.20 3.85
CA SER A 54 6.06 4.18 2.80
C SER A 54 7.56 4.30 2.55
N GLU A 55 8.37 4.43 3.60
CA GLU A 55 9.82 4.52 3.45
C GLU A 55 10.41 3.24 2.86
N PHE A 56 10.00 2.06 3.37
CA PHE A 56 10.44 0.78 2.79
C PHE A 56 10.06 0.67 1.32
N ALA A 57 8.78 0.84 0.95
CA ALA A 57 8.36 0.75 -0.45
C ALA A 57 9.05 1.80 -1.35
N ALA A 58 9.30 3.00 -0.84
CA ALA A 58 10.01 4.03 -1.59
C ALA A 58 11.47 3.65 -1.88
N TYR A 59 12.13 2.94 -0.97
CA TYR A 59 13.56 2.62 -1.06
C TYR A 59 13.87 1.25 -1.64
N SER A 60 13.04 0.25 -1.38
CA SER A 60 13.26 -1.15 -1.78
C SER A 60 12.18 -1.70 -2.71
N GLY A 61 11.13 -0.91 -3.01
CA GLY A 61 10.01 -1.34 -3.85
C GLY A 61 8.91 -2.08 -3.08
N PHE A 62 7.72 -2.17 -3.67
CA PHE A 62 6.58 -2.80 -3.01
C PHE A 62 6.76 -4.30 -2.80
N GLU A 63 7.43 -4.99 -3.72
CA GLU A 63 7.71 -6.42 -3.59
C GLU A 63 8.48 -6.74 -2.29
N ASN A 64 9.57 -5.99 -2.04
CA ASN A 64 10.37 -6.15 -0.84
C ASN A 64 9.63 -5.73 0.44
N LEU A 65 8.76 -4.72 0.35
CA LEU A 65 7.85 -4.39 1.44
C LEU A 65 6.94 -5.58 1.79
N PHE A 66 6.28 -6.21 0.81
CA PHE A 66 5.38 -7.34 1.08
C PHE A 66 6.13 -8.55 1.65
N LYS A 67 7.35 -8.84 1.17
CA LYS A 67 8.23 -9.86 1.78
C LYS A 67 8.48 -9.58 3.26
N LEU A 68 8.83 -8.33 3.61
CA LEU A 68 9.03 -7.92 5.00
C LEU A 68 7.75 -8.06 5.84
N LEU A 69 6.60 -7.64 5.30
CA LEU A 69 5.32 -7.67 6.00
C LEU A 69 4.84 -9.10 6.28
N HIS A 70 5.04 -10.05 5.37
CA HIS A 70 4.66 -11.44 5.60
C HIS A 70 5.40 -12.07 6.78
N SER A 71 6.70 -11.78 6.89
CA SER A 71 7.54 -12.36 7.93
C SER A 71 7.46 -11.59 9.26
N TYR A 72 7.30 -10.27 9.22
CA TYR A 72 7.46 -9.40 10.40
C TYR A 72 6.34 -8.38 10.61
N GLY A 73 5.29 -8.38 9.79
CA GLY A 73 4.18 -7.44 9.90
C GLY A 73 3.51 -7.47 11.27
N GLY A 74 3.30 -6.30 11.86
CA GLY A 74 2.68 -6.15 13.19
C GLY A 74 3.63 -6.46 14.34
N ARG A 75 4.95 -6.52 14.09
CA ARG A 75 5.98 -6.79 15.09
C ARG A 75 7.01 -5.66 15.13
N LYS A 76 7.72 -5.57 16.24
CA LYS A 76 8.95 -4.79 16.32
C LYS A 76 10.10 -5.56 15.68
N ILE A 77 10.87 -4.89 14.81
CA ILE A 77 12.12 -5.42 14.26
C ILE A 77 13.29 -4.61 14.77
N TYR A 78 14.43 -5.27 14.96
CA TYR A 78 15.67 -4.63 15.36
C TYR A 78 16.36 -4.05 14.12
N LEU A 79 16.83 -2.81 14.19
CA LEU A 79 17.65 -2.18 13.15
C LEU A 79 19.12 -2.22 13.59
N PRO A 80 19.95 -3.14 13.06
CA PRO A 80 21.37 -3.14 13.33
C PRO A 80 22.06 -1.90 12.77
N LYS A 81 23.17 -1.47 13.38
CA LYS A 81 23.97 -0.35 12.85
C LYS A 81 24.48 -0.62 11.43
N GLU A 82 24.82 -1.88 11.14
CA GLU A 82 25.36 -2.33 9.87
C GLU A 82 24.24 -2.80 8.93
N LEU A 83 24.21 -2.22 7.72
CA LEU A 83 23.24 -2.58 6.68
C LEU A 83 23.34 -4.06 6.30
N SER A 84 24.55 -4.60 6.12
CA SER A 84 24.76 -6.00 5.75
C SER A 84 24.06 -6.96 6.72
N LYS A 85 24.12 -6.66 8.03
CA LYS A 85 23.42 -7.42 9.06
C LYS A 85 21.90 -7.29 8.93
N PHE A 86 21.37 -6.12 8.59
CA PHE A 86 19.93 -5.94 8.33
C PHE A 86 19.49 -6.78 7.13
N CYS A 87 20.19 -6.67 6.00
CA CYS A 87 19.88 -7.44 4.79
C CYS A 87 19.92 -8.94 5.06
N HIS A 88 20.91 -9.42 5.83
CA HIS A 88 21.01 -10.84 6.21
C HIS A 88 19.87 -11.29 7.13
N LEU A 89 19.48 -10.48 8.12
CA LEU A 89 18.42 -10.84 9.08
C LEU A 89 17.03 -10.87 8.46
N TYR A 90 16.76 -9.96 7.52
CA TYR A 90 15.40 -9.72 7.01
C TYR A 90 15.21 -10.08 5.54
N GLY A 91 16.28 -10.40 4.80
CA GLY A 91 16.20 -10.73 3.37
C GLY A 91 15.69 -9.58 2.51
N VAL A 92 15.95 -8.33 2.91
CA VAL A 92 15.50 -7.11 2.22
C VAL A 92 16.70 -6.33 1.73
N ASP A 93 16.73 -6.06 0.43
CA ASP A 93 17.71 -5.18 -0.19
C ASP A 93 17.25 -3.73 -0.07
N ILE A 94 18.12 -2.87 0.47
CA ILE A 94 17.87 -1.45 0.61
C ILE A 94 19.17 -0.65 0.40
N PRO A 95 19.14 0.47 -0.34
CA PRO A 95 20.33 1.31 -0.50
C PRO A 95 20.85 1.85 0.84
N GLN A 96 22.17 1.92 1.01
CA GLN A 96 22.81 2.38 2.26
C GLN A 96 22.34 3.76 2.71
N HIS A 97 22.19 4.71 1.79
CA HIS A 97 21.72 6.05 2.12
C HIS A 97 20.28 6.04 2.68
N SER A 98 19.42 5.17 2.14
CA SER A 98 18.03 4.97 2.57
C SER A 98 17.95 4.26 3.92
N TYR A 99 18.77 3.23 4.11
CA TYR A 99 18.87 2.53 5.38
C TYR A 99 19.25 3.48 6.52
N HIS A 100 20.20 4.38 6.27
CA HIS A 100 20.60 5.36 7.27
C HIS A 100 19.45 6.31 7.67
N LYS A 101 18.56 6.67 6.73
CA LYS A 101 17.36 7.46 7.03
C LYS A 101 16.37 6.69 7.90
N LEU A 102 16.16 5.40 7.64
CA LEU A 102 15.33 4.53 8.47
C LEU A 102 15.93 4.36 9.88
N TYR A 103 17.23 4.10 9.95
CA TYR A 103 17.95 3.93 11.22
C TYR A 103 17.81 5.15 12.13
N LYS A 104 17.87 6.37 11.57
CA LYS A 104 17.66 7.62 12.32
C LYS A 104 16.25 7.77 12.92
N LYS A 105 15.27 7.03 12.41
CA LYS A 105 13.87 7.05 12.87
C LYS A 105 13.53 5.84 13.75
N ALA A 106 14.49 4.96 14.03
CA ALA A 106 14.32 3.89 15.00
C ALA A 106 14.11 4.48 16.40
N ASP A 107 13.47 3.71 17.28
CA ASP A 107 13.35 4.09 18.69
C ASP A 107 14.72 4.13 19.39
N SER A 108 14.76 4.62 20.63
CA SER A 108 15.99 4.74 21.41
C SER A 108 16.72 3.41 21.64
N SER A 109 16.02 2.28 21.48
CA SER A 109 16.57 0.93 21.62
C SER A 109 17.00 0.33 20.26
N GLY A 110 16.85 1.07 19.17
CA GLY A 110 17.17 0.62 17.82
C GLY A 110 16.11 -0.29 17.21
N TYR A 111 14.85 -0.19 17.63
CA TYR A 111 13.75 -0.96 17.06
C TYR A 111 12.82 -0.10 16.20
N LEU A 112 12.11 -0.77 15.30
CA LEU A 112 11.11 -0.17 14.43
C LEU A 112 9.82 -0.99 14.51
N ASP A 113 8.69 -0.31 14.72
CA ASP A 113 7.37 -0.92 14.65
C ASP A 113 6.96 -1.14 13.18
N VAL A 114 6.97 -2.39 12.73
CA VAL A 114 6.52 -2.74 11.38
C VAL A 114 5.00 -2.82 11.38
N PRO A 115 4.29 -2.09 10.50
CA PRO A 115 2.84 -2.18 10.42
C PRO A 115 2.39 -3.58 10.04
N SER A 116 1.16 -3.96 10.39
CA SER A 116 0.61 -5.26 9.99
C SER A 116 0.31 -5.29 8.49
N THR A 117 0.41 -6.47 7.88
CA THR A 117 0.07 -6.69 6.47
C THR A 117 -1.36 -6.24 6.17
N TRP A 118 -2.30 -6.54 7.08
CA TRP A 118 -3.68 -6.08 6.97
C TRP A 118 -3.79 -4.55 7.04
N GLY A 119 -3.07 -3.90 7.96
CA GLY A 119 -3.07 -2.43 8.09
C GLY A 119 -2.57 -1.75 6.82
N VAL A 120 -1.48 -2.25 6.24
CA VAL A 120 -0.94 -1.76 4.96
C VAL A 120 -1.93 -2.01 3.82
N PHE A 121 -2.49 -3.22 3.71
CA PHE A 121 -3.49 -3.56 2.70
C PHE A 121 -4.72 -2.64 2.74
N ILE A 122 -5.24 -2.34 3.94
CA ILE A 122 -6.36 -1.41 4.10
C ILE A 122 -5.99 0.01 3.68
N ALA A 123 -4.76 0.47 3.92
CA ALA A 123 -4.29 1.76 3.44
C ALA A 123 -4.23 1.81 1.91
N ILE A 124 -3.66 0.78 1.27
CA ILE A 124 -3.62 0.63 -0.19
C ILE A 124 -5.04 0.64 -0.78
N ARG A 125 -5.96 -0.14 -0.21
CA ARG A 125 -7.38 -0.19 -0.62
C ARG A 125 -8.05 1.19 -0.55
N ARG A 126 -7.74 1.98 0.48
CA ARG A 126 -8.26 3.34 0.62
C ARG A 126 -7.71 4.27 -0.44
N ALA A 127 -6.42 4.19 -0.78
CA ALA A 127 -5.86 4.95 -1.89
C ALA A 127 -6.50 4.56 -3.23
N ALA A 128 -6.66 3.27 -3.50
CA ALA A 128 -7.34 2.79 -4.71
C ALA A 128 -8.76 3.35 -4.83
N MET A 129 -9.53 3.33 -3.75
CA MET A 129 -10.86 3.94 -3.71
C MET A 129 -10.80 5.45 -3.97
N GLN A 130 -9.84 6.18 -3.40
CA GLN A 130 -9.69 7.62 -3.64
C GLN A 130 -9.32 7.93 -5.09
N ILE A 131 -8.52 7.08 -5.74
CA ILE A 131 -8.19 7.19 -7.17
C ILE A 131 -9.48 7.01 -7.99
N ALA A 132 -10.23 5.92 -7.76
CA ALA A 132 -11.50 5.67 -8.45
C ALA A 132 -12.55 6.78 -8.21
N MET A 133 -12.57 7.40 -7.02
CA MET A 133 -13.44 8.54 -6.74
C MET A 133 -13.12 9.77 -7.60
N LYS A 134 -11.85 10.01 -7.93
CA LYS A 134 -11.43 11.12 -8.81
C LYS A 134 -11.88 10.91 -10.26
N GLU A 135 -12.11 9.67 -10.66
CA GLU A 135 -12.60 9.31 -11.99
C GLU A 135 -14.14 9.40 -12.12
N ASN A 136 -14.81 9.96 -11.11
CA ASN A 136 -16.27 10.11 -11.04
C ASN A 136 -17.04 8.77 -11.11
N ILE A 137 -16.45 7.68 -10.61
CA ILE A 137 -17.12 6.39 -10.51
C ILE A 137 -18.37 6.50 -9.61
N PRO A 138 -19.53 5.95 -10.04
CA PRO A 138 -20.74 5.92 -9.24
C PRO A 138 -20.52 5.30 -7.86
N ALA A 139 -21.09 5.93 -6.82
CA ALA A 139 -20.92 5.50 -5.44
C ALA A 139 -21.34 4.04 -5.20
N LYS A 140 -22.38 3.56 -5.91
CA LYS A 140 -22.84 2.17 -5.82
C LYS A 140 -21.75 1.18 -6.24
N LEU A 141 -21.04 1.44 -7.33
CA LEU A 141 -19.94 0.60 -7.79
C LEU A 141 -18.78 0.62 -6.78
N LEU A 142 -18.42 1.79 -6.26
CA LEU A 142 -17.40 1.90 -5.21
C LEU A 142 -17.74 1.06 -3.96
N THR A 143 -19.01 1.03 -3.54
CA THR A 143 -19.41 0.19 -2.39
C THR A 143 -19.22 -1.30 -2.67
N GLN A 144 -19.51 -1.74 -3.90
CA GLN A 144 -19.37 -3.13 -4.31
C GLN A 144 -17.89 -3.54 -4.43
N THR A 145 -17.06 -2.70 -5.06
CA THR A 145 -15.64 -2.96 -5.30
C THR A 145 -14.80 -2.97 -4.03
N PHE A 146 -15.00 -1.99 -3.14
CA PHE A 146 -14.12 -1.78 -1.99
C PHE A 146 -14.71 -2.26 -0.66
N GLY A 147 -15.95 -2.77 -0.67
CA GLY A 147 -16.64 -3.24 0.54
C GLY A 147 -16.87 -2.13 1.57
N VAL A 148 -17.15 -0.91 1.10
CA VAL A 148 -17.39 0.28 1.95
C VAL A 148 -18.86 0.67 1.96
N THR A 149 -19.30 1.39 3.00
CA THR A 149 -20.68 1.86 3.08
C THR A 149 -20.88 3.18 2.33
N MET A 150 -22.11 3.44 1.89
CA MET A 150 -22.49 4.75 1.32
C MET A 150 -22.20 5.91 2.28
N ARG A 151 -22.30 5.70 3.60
CA ARG A 151 -21.92 6.70 4.61
C ARG A 151 -20.44 7.03 4.54
N ASN A 152 -19.58 6.02 4.40
CA ASN A 152 -18.14 6.22 4.28
C ASN A 152 -17.80 7.07 3.03
N ILE A 153 -18.42 6.76 1.89
CA ILE A 153 -18.24 7.53 0.64
C ILE A 153 -18.63 9.00 0.82
N ARG A 154 -19.79 9.27 1.43
CA ARG A 154 -20.26 10.65 1.68
C ARG A 154 -19.30 11.44 2.56
N LEU A 155 -18.78 10.84 3.63
CA LEU A 155 -17.83 11.48 4.54
C LEU A 155 -16.51 11.85 3.86
N ILE A 156 -16.05 11.02 2.93
CA ILE A 156 -14.82 11.30 2.16
C ILE A 156 -15.07 12.45 1.17
N LYS A 157 -16.20 12.41 0.45
CA LYS A 157 -16.58 13.50 -0.45
C LYS A 157 -16.67 14.83 0.29
N SER A 158 -17.36 14.89 1.43
CA SER A 158 -17.52 16.12 2.20
C SER A 158 -16.20 16.69 2.72
N ARG A 159 -15.21 15.84 3.04
CA ARG A 159 -13.88 16.30 3.48
C ARG A 159 -13.07 16.89 2.33
N ASN A 160 -13.18 16.31 1.14
CA ASN A 160 -12.46 16.78 -0.05
C ASN A 160 -13.09 18.05 -0.66
N SER A 161 -14.36 18.36 -0.36
CA SER A 161 -15.04 19.59 -0.80
C SER A 161 -14.71 20.82 0.06
N CYS A 162 -13.98 20.64 1.16
CA CYS A 162 -13.58 21.71 2.09
C CYS A 162 -12.09 22.09 1.96
N LEU A 163 -11.42 21.63 0.90
CA LEU A 163 -10.07 22.01 0.48
C LEU A 163 -10.17 22.67 -0.90
#